data_AF-A0A954FBR0-F1
#
_entry.id   AF-A0A954FBR0-F1
#
_cell.length_a   1.000
_cell.length_b   1.000
_cell.length_c   1.000
_cell.angle_alpha   90.00
_cell.angle_beta   90.00
_cell.angle_gamma   90.00
#
_symmetry.space_group_name_H-M   'P 1'
#
loop_
_entity.id
_entity.type
_entity.pdbx_description
1 polymer ?
#
loop_
_entity_poly.entity_id
_entity_poly.type
_entity_poly.pdbx_seq_one_letter_code
_entity_poly.pdbx_strand_id
1 'polypeptide(L)'
;MKTPSSFIKRSENLISMWRFCPLFVMSADNPRRFMSEASNFAEEAKQAYEDLLKNGKIVWGSLVQANVDIFEPGNQNLLASYIYSPENYFLDNPQHLLEISNRIFRLKGRKTGDELMDAAAERITDEHKDSFSYPIPYQLTDGHQVYLSSVLLMRSCLPEGRLTSRLMPMLVNPPDNGFILPLPLRFWSNPLQQCMAFGFPQKVEQGIWTTIWQTEKSPPQFQPLIGGERAEKEPDWVNDTLPIKISVKAHQLLRDYLIDARLLENGAVQVGEHAGQFFLKLIHRNENELGGSLMLEDVMYCFSSDQFSEKDGMSIDYITGPFQCGLDFKKVSV
;
A
#
# COMPACT_ATOMS: atom_id res chain seq x y z
N MET A 1 19.17 11.36 8.95
CA MET A 1 18.60 10.30 8.08
C MET A 1 18.37 10.89 6.69
N LYS A 2 18.66 10.16 5.61
CA LYS A 2 18.31 10.63 4.25
C LYS A 2 16.81 10.43 4.04
N THR A 3 16.08 11.46 3.62
CA THR A 3 14.63 11.35 3.33
C THR A 3 14.40 10.59 2.02
N PRO A 4 13.24 9.92 1.83
CA PRO A 4 12.93 9.25 0.58
C PRO A 4 13.02 10.16 -0.66
N SER A 5 12.59 11.42 -0.54
CA SER A 5 12.68 12.40 -1.63
C SER A 5 14.11 12.73 -2.03
N SER A 6 15.08 12.59 -1.11
CA SER A 6 16.49 12.85 -1.40
C SER A 6 17.09 11.83 -2.38
N PHE A 7 16.57 10.60 -2.43
CA PHE A 7 16.97 9.61 -3.43
C PHE A 7 16.43 9.96 -4.82
N ILE A 8 15.16 10.40 -4.88
CA ILE A 8 14.53 10.83 -6.13
C ILE A 8 15.26 12.05 -6.70
N LYS A 9 15.49 13.10 -5.89
CA LYS A 9 16.22 14.31 -6.33
C LYS A 9 17.62 14.02 -6.88
N ARG A 10 18.34 13.06 -6.28
CA ARG A 10 19.65 12.63 -6.81
C ARG A 10 19.52 11.93 -8.16
N SER A 11 18.48 11.12 -8.31
CA SER A 11 18.19 10.41 -9.56
C SER A 11 17.75 11.40 -10.65
N GLU A 12 16.99 12.44 -10.29
CA GLU A 12 16.61 13.55 -11.18
C GLU A 12 17.83 14.31 -11.68
N ASN A 13 18.81 14.57 -10.81
CA ASN A 13 20.07 15.19 -11.22
C ASN A 13 20.84 14.31 -12.22
N LEU A 14 20.90 12.99 -11.98
CA LEU A 14 21.59 12.06 -12.89
C LEU A 14 20.93 12.00 -14.28
N ILE A 15 19.60 11.88 -14.34
CA ILE A 15 18.90 11.85 -15.62
C ILE A 15 18.96 13.21 -16.32
N SER A 16 18.90 14.32 -15.58
CA SER A 16 19.03 15.67 -16.13
C SER A 16 20.41 15.91 -16.76
N MET A 17 21.49 15.52 -16.06
CA MET A 17 22.84 15.57 -16.62
C MET A 17 22.97 14.71 -17.89
N TRP A 18 22.37 13.51 -17.90
CA TRP A 18 22.38 12.66 -19.08
C TRP A 18 21.57 13.24 -20.25
N ARG A 19 20.41 13.85 -19.98
CA ARG A 19 19.58 14.55 -20.98
C ARG A 19 20.35 15.72 -21.60
N PHE A 20 21.12 16.45 -20.80
CA PHE A 20 21.94 17.56 -21.26
C PHE A 20 23.15 17.08 -22.07
N CYS A 21 23.89 16.10 -21.57
CA CYS A 21 24.98 15.46 -22.30
C CYS A 21 25.20 14.01 -21.82
N PRO A 22 24.94 13.01 -22.69
CA PRO A 22 25.02 11.61 -22.31
C PRO A 22 26.37 11.14 -21.76
N LEU A 23 27.46 11.85 -22.10
CA LEU A 23 28.82 11.55 -21.68
C LEU A 23 29.08 11.82 -20.19
N PHE A 24 28.25 12.63 -19.51
CA PHE A 24 28.44 12.95 -18.09
C PHE A 24 28.06 11.81 -17.15
N VAL A 25 27.27 10.83 -17.60
CA VAL A 25 26.92 9.66 -16.80
C VAL A 25 27.73 8.48 -17.33
N MET A 26 28.91 8.25 -16.74
CA MET A 26 29.77 7.12 -17.10
C MET A 26 29.21 5.82 -16.49
N SER A 27 28.57 4.97 -17.31
CA SER A 27 28.15 3.61 -16.93
C SER A 27 28.16 2.68 -18.14
N ALA A 28 28.35 1.37 -17.90
CA ALA A 28 28.51 0.35 -18.95
C ALA A 28 27.28 0.14 -19.87
N ASP A 29 26.05 0.40 -19.39
CA ASP A 29 24.84 0.16 -20.17
C ASP A 29 24.16 1.45 -20.66
N ASN A 30 23.99 1.56 -21.97
CA ASN A 30 23.21 2.62 -22.62
C ASN A 30 21.71 2.37 -22.40
N PRO A 31 20.95 3.32 -21.80
CA PRO A 31 19.53 3.13 -21.56
C PRO A 31 18.73 2.98 -22.86
N ARG A 32 19.27 3.41 -24.01
CA ARG A 32 18.68 3.24 -25.34
C ARG A 32 19.02 1.90 -26.02
N ARG A 33 19.58 0.91 -25.32
CA ARG A 33 19.95 -0.39 -25.94
C ARG A 33 18.79 -1.08 -26.68
N PHE A 34 17.55 -0.84 -26.23
CA PHE A 34 16.32 -1.37 -26.81
C PHE A 34 15.85 -0.64 -28.07
N MET A 35 16.52 0.46 -28.44
CA MET A 35 16.29 1.21 -29.68
C MET A 35 17.03 0.62 -30.89
N SER A 36 17.82 -0.43 -30.69
CA SER A 36 18.53 -1.09 -31.80
C SER A 36 17.56 -1.81 -32.74
N GLU A 37 17.94 -1.96 -34.01
CA GLU A 37 17.17 -2.74 -35.01
C GLU A 37 16.98 -4.21 -34.59
N ALA A 38 17.84 -4.73 -33.72
CA ALA A 38 17.75 -6.09 -33.17
C ALA A 38 16.67 -6.25 -32.06
N SER A 39 15.99 -5.18 -31.68
CA SER A 39 14.98 -5.17 -30.64
C SER A 39 13.58 -5.49 -31.20
N ASN A 40 12.90 -6.47 -30.61
CA ASN A 40 11.56 -6.91 -31.01
C ASN A 40 10.42 -5.99 -30.54
N PHE A 41 10.71 -4.85 -29.92
CA PHE A 41 9.68 -3.89 -29.52
C PHE A 41 9.09 -3.19 -30.74
N ALA A 42 7.78 -2.94 -30.72
CA ALA A 42 7.11 -2.11 -31.71
C ALA A 42 7.69 -0.67 -31.70
N GLU A 43 7.67 0.00 -32.85
CA GLU A 43 8.24 1.35 -32.99
C GLU A 43 7.53 2.38 -32.09
N GLU A 44 6.23 2.19 -31.84
CA GLU A 44 5.46 3.02 -30.92
C GLU A 44 5.95 2.86 -29.47
N ALA A 45 6.27 1.64 -29.05
CA ALA A 45 6.80 1.36 -27.73
C ALA A 45 8.23 1.92 -27.56
N LYS A 46 9.04 1.84 -28.62
CA LYS A 46 10.37 2.45 -28.70
C LYS A 46 10.30 3.97 -28.60
N GLN A 47 9.37 4.60 -29.32
CA GLN A 47 9.13 6.05 -29.27
C GLN A 47 8.64 6.49 -27.87
N ALA A 48 7.67 5.78 -27.30
CA ALA A 48 7.18 6.07 -25.95
C ALA A 48 8.28 5.93 -24.88
N TYR A 49 9.15 4.93 -25.03
CA TYR A 49 10.32 4.73 -24.16
C TYR A 49 11.31 5.90 -24.27
N GLU A 50 11.63 6.33 -25.49
CA GLU A 50 12.52 7.46 -25.73
C GLU A 50 11.94 8.78 -25.21
N ASP A 51 10.64 8.99 -25.37
CA ASP A 51 9.95 10.18 -24.85
C ASP A 51 9.93 10.21 -23.32
N LEU A 52 9.74 9.06 -22.66
CA LEU A 52 9.91 8.96 -21.21
C LEU A 52 11.34 9.28 -20.78
N LEU A 53 12.35 8.73 -21.46
CA LEU A 53 13.75 9.03 -21.15
C LEU A 53 14.06 10.53 -21.26
N LYS A 54 13.50 11.23 -22.25
CA LYS A 54 13.71 12.67 -22.47
C LYS A 54 12.91 13.56 -21.53
N ASN A 55 11.65 13.23 -21.30
CA ASN A 55 10.67 14.17 -20.72
C ASN A 55 10.01 13.66 -19.44
N GLY A 56 10.14 12.37 -19.13
CA GLY A 56 9.49 11.76 -17.96
C GLY A 56 9.94 12.34 -16.63
N LYS A 57 9.02 12.35 -15.68
CA LYS A 57 9.21 12.66 -14.26
C LYS A 57 9.56 11.38 -13.50
N ILE A 58 10.48 11.49 -12.53
CA ILE A 58 10.78 10.38 -11.63
C ILE A 58 9.81 10.44 -10.45
N VAL A 59 9.12 9.33 -10.19
CA VAL A 59 8.19 9.17 -9.06
C VAL A 59 8.49 7.87 -8.33
N TRP A 60 7.90 7.68 -7.15
CA TRP A 60 7.82 6.35 -6.56
C TRP A 60 6.67 5.56 -7.19
N GLY A 61 6.93 4.28 -7.48
CA GLY A 61 5.89 3.29 -7.80
C GLY A 61 5.84 2.21 -6.72
N SER A 62 4.64 1.67 -6.48
CA SER A 62 4.43 0.51 -5.62
C SER A 62 3.84 -0.67 -6.38
N LEU A 63 4.43 -1.85 -6.18
CA LEU A 63 4.00 -3.11 -6.77
C LEU A 63 2.65 -3.54 -6.22
N VAL A 64 1.70 -3.79 -7.10
CA VAL A 64 0.40 -4.44 -6.79
C VAL A 64 0.52 -5.94 -7.00
N GLN A 65 0.93 -6.37 -8.19
CA GLN A 65 1.12 -7.79 -8.53
C GLN A 65 2.25 -7.97 -9.54
N ALA A 66 2.90 -9.12 -9.52
CA ALA A 66 3.88 -9.52 -10.52
C ALA A 66 3.86 -11.03 -10.70
N ASN A 67 4.38 -11.49 -11.84
CA ASN A 67 4.75 -12.88 -12.02
C ASN A 67 5.84 -13.27 -11.00
N VAL A 68 5.67 -14.42 -10.33
CA VAL A 68 6.58 -14.90 -9.28
C VAL A 68 8.03 -15.08 -9.76
N ASP A 69 8.24 -15.35 -11.04
CA ASP A 69 9.58 -15.56 -11.60
C ASP A 69 10.44 -14.28 -11.58
N ILE A 70 9.85 -13.09 -11.42
CA ILE A 70 10.62 -11.83 -11.37
C ILE A 70 11.42 -11.68 -10.06
N PHE A 71 11.04 -12.41 -9.01
CA PHE A 71 11.73 -12.38 -7.71
C PHE A 71 12.99 -13.25 -7.69
N GLU A 72 13.10 -14.19 -8.62
CA GLU A 72 14.24 -15.10 -8.77
C GLU A 72 15.19 -14.65 -9.89
N PRO A 73 16.47 -15.05 -9.86
CA PRO A 73 17.39 -14.82 -10.98
C PRO A 73 16.86 -15.42 -12.29
N GLY A 74 16.98 -14.66 -13.39
CA GLY A 74 16.49 -15.12 -14.69
C GLY A 74 16.85 -14.14 -15.80
N ASN A 75 16.51 -14.52 -17.04
CA ASN A 75 16.90 -13.77 -18.24
C ASN A 75 15.70 -13.13 -18.97
N GLN A 76 14.47 -13.44 -18.55
CA GLN A 76 13.25 -12.96 -19.18
C GLN A 76 12.71 -11.72 -18.47
N ASN A 77 12.33 -10.71 -19.25
CA ASN A 77 11.57 -9.56 -18.74
C ASN A 77 10.11 -9.99 -18.53
N LEU A 78 9.49 -9.50 -17.47
CA LEU A 78 8.16 -9.95 -17.05
C LEU A 78 7.23 -8.75 -16.79
N LEU A 79 5.94 -8.96 -17.02
CA LEU A 79 4.92 -7.97 -16.68
C LEU A 79 4.65 -7.95 -15.18
N ALA A 80 4.34 -6.75 -14.69
CA ALA A 80 3.85 -6.50 -13.35
C ALA A 80 2.84 -5.34 -13.38
N SER A 81 1.97 -5.26 -12.38
CA SER A 81 1.11 -4.10 -12.17
C SER A 81 1.68 -3.24 -11.05
N TYR A 82 1.86 -1.96 -11.34
CA TYR A 82 2.30 -0.95 -10.38
C TYR A 82 1.26 0.13 -10.23
N ILE A 83 1.19 0.71 -9.05
CA ILE A 83 0.61 2.04 -8.89
C ILE A 83 1.68 3.11 -8.73
N TYR A 84 1.34 4.34 -9.12
CA TYR A 84 2.18 5.51 -8.90
C TYR A 84 1.31 6.76 -8.75
N SER A 85 1.92 7.85 -8.28
CA SER A 85 1.29 9.16 -8.23
C SER A 85 2.26 10.25 -8.71
N PRO A 86 1.79 11.23 -9.50
CA PRO A 86 2.58 12.41 -9.85
C PRO A 86 2.73 13.40 -8.70
N GLU A 87 1.95 13.26 -7.63
CA GLU A 87 1.91 14.21 -6.52
C GLU A 87 3.21 14.23 -5.73
N ASN A 88 3.65 15.44 -5.35
CA ASN A 88 4.89 15.60 -4.58
C ASN A 88 4.80 15.00 -3.18
N TYR A 89 3.59 14.80 -2.64
CA TYR A 89 3.36 14.16 -1.34
C TYR A 89 4.05 12.79 -1.23
N PHE A 90 3.98 11.98 -2.28
CA PHE A 90 4.55 10.63 -2.27
C PHE A 90 6.08 10.60 -2.44
N LEU A 91 6.72 11.73 -2.76
CA LEU A 91 8.19 11.80 -2.79
C LEU A 91 8.78 11.56 -1.40
N ASP A 92 8.14 12.08 -0.36
CA ASP A 92 8.53 11.88 1.04
C ASP A 92 7.77 10.75 1.73
N ASN A 93 6.60 10.36 1.21
CA ASN A 93 5.72 9.35 1.81
C ASN A 93 5.48 8.11 0.92
N PRO A 94 6.52 7.44 0.37
CA PRO A 94 6.32 6.31 -0.54
C PRO A 94 5.68 5.07 0.11
N GLN A 95 5.77 4.94 1.44
CA GLN A 95 5.08 3.85 2.16
C GLN A 95 3.56 3.96 2.07
N HIS A 96 3.03 5.17 1.93
CA HIS A 96 1.59 5.35 1.72
C HIS A 96 1.15 4.75 0.36
N LEU A 97 1.98 4.82 -0.70
CA LEU A 97 1.72 4.06 -1.93
C LEU A 97 1.73 2.55 -1.67
N LEU A 98 2.59 2.04 -0.79
CA LEU A 98 2.59 0.62 -0.46
C LEU A 98 1.26 0.18 0.16
N GLU A 99 0.71 0.98 1.07
CA GLU A 99 -0.59 0.73 1.69
C GLU A 99 -1.74 0.77 0.67
N ILE A 100 -1.73 1.75 -0.25
CA ILE A 100 -2.71 1.84 -1.34
C ILE A 100 -2.61 0.60 -2.23
N SER A 101 -1.39 0.16 -2.59
CA SER A 101 -1.20 -1.03 -3.43
C SER A 101 -1.70 -2.31 -2.75
N ASN A 102 -1.59 -2.41 -1.42
CA ASN A 102 -2.13 -3.53 -0.65
C ASN A 102 -3.66 -3.53 -0.65
N ARG A 103 -4.30 -2.36 -0.50
CA ARG A 103 -5.76 -2.22 -0.57
C ARG A 103 -6.28 -2.65 -1.93
N ILE A 104 -5.64 -2.18 -2.99
CA ILE A 104 -5.94 -2.52 -4.39
C ILE A 104 -5.81 -4.03 -4.59
N PHE A 105 -4.68 -4.65 -4.19
CA PHE A 105 -4.48 -6.09 -4.34
C PHE A 105 -5.56 -6.94 -3.64
N ARG A 106 -6.05 -6.49 -2.46
CA ARG A 106 -7.12 -7.18 -1.73
C ARG A 106 -8.46 -7.23 -2.47
N LEU A 107 -8.67 -6.40 -3.49
CA LEU A 107 -9.87 -6.45 -4.33
C LEU A 107 -9.84 -7.58 -5.35
N LYS A 108 -8.68 -8.20 -5.59
CA LYS A 108 -8.53 -9.27 -6.58
C LYS A 108 -9.54 -10.40 -6.32
N GLY A 109 -10.33 -10.73 -7.35
CA GLY A 109 -11.36 -11.77 -7.31
C GLY A 109 -12.61 -11.43 -6.50
N ARG A 110 -12.79 -10.17 -6.07
CA ARG A 110 -13.94 -9.75 -5.25
C ARG A 110 -14.93 -8.91 -6.04
N LYS A 111 -16.21 -8.97 -5.62
CA LYS A 111 -17.25 -8.01 -5.97
C LYS A 111 -17.68 -7.29 -4.69
N THR A 112 -17.73 -5.99 -4.75
CA THR A 112 -18.05 -5.09 -3.64
C THR A 112 -19.46 -4.49 -3.78
N GLY A 113 -20.04 -4.54 -4.99
CA GLY A 113 -21.35 -3.94 -5.28
C GLY A 113 -21.27 -2.42 -5.57
N ASP A 114 -20.09 -1.83 -5.46
CA ASP A 114 -19.79 -0.49 -5.96
C ASP A 114 -19.16 -0.61 -7.36
N GLU A 115 -19.76 0.03 -8.35
CA GLU A 115 -19.34 -0.09 -9.75
C GLU A 115 -17.89 0.35 -9.99
N LEU A 116 -17.42 1.40 -9.31
CA LEU A 116 -16.07 1.93 -9.47
C LEU A 116 -15.04 0.98 -8.86
N MET A 117 -15.36 0.40 -7.69
CA MET A 117 -14.54 -0.60 -7.03
C MET A 117 -14.48 -1.91 -7.81
N ASP A 118 -15.62 -2.34 -8.35
CA ASP A 118 -15.72 -3.57 -9.13
C ASP A 118 -14.96 -3.44 -10.46
N ALA A 119 -14.97 -2.26 -11.09
CA ALA A 119 -14.14 -1.98 -12.25
C ALA A 119 -12.63 -2.04 -11.93
N ALA A 120 -12.21 -1.51 -10.77
CA ALA A 120 -10.82 -1.62 -10.33
C ALA A 120 -10.44 -3.08 -10.00
N ALA A 121 -11.32 -3.81 -9.31
CA ALA A 121 -11.15 -5.23 -8.98
C ALA A 121 -10.99 -6.09 -10.23
N GLU A 122 -11.84 -5.87 -11.24
CA GLU A 122 -11.81 -6.59 -12.51
C GLU A 122 -10.48 -6.42 -13.24
N ARG A 123 -9.91 -5.20 -13.24
CA ARG A 123 -8.61 -4.92 -13.87
C ARG A 123 -7.42 -5.59 -13.19
N ILE A 124 -7.49 -5.80 -11.88
CA ILE A 124 -6.43 -6.48 -11.13
C ILE A 124 -6.58 -8.00 -11.27
N THR A 125 -7.83 -8.47 -11.38
CA THR A 125 -8.17 -9.90 -11.50
C THR A 125 -7.83 -10.44 -12.87
N ASP A 126 -8.10 -9.66 -13.92
CA ASP A 126 -7.73 -10.01 -15.28
C ASP A 126 -6.29 -9.58 -15.57
N GLU A 127 -5.36 -10.52 -15.38
CA GLU A 127 -3.92 -10.30 -15.61
C GLU A 127 -3.58 -10.03 -17.09
N HIS A 128 -4.54 -10.19 -18.01
CA HIS A 128 -4.40 -9.89 -19.43
C HIS A 128 -4.96 -8.52 -19.82
N LYS A 129 -5.66 -7.82 -18.91
CA LYS A 129 -6.11 -6.45 -19.15
C LYS A 129 -4.97 -5.48 -18.94
N ASP A 130 -4.44 -4.99 -20.06
CA ASP A 130 -3.53 -3.86 -20.04
C ASP A 130 -4.19 -2.65 -19.38
N SER A 131 -3.54 -2.16 -18.33
CA SER A 131 -3.89 -0.90 -17.70
C SER A 131 -2.78 0.09 -18.02
N PHE A 132 -3.11 1.19 -18.68
CA PHE A 132 -2.16 2.26 -18.97
C PHE A 132 -2.66 3.52 -18.29
N SER A 133 -2.08 3.82 -17.13
CA SER A 133 -2.45 4.93 -16.24
C SER A 133 -3.95 4.96 -15.95
N TYR A 134 -4.49 3.79 -15.59
CA TYR A 134 -5.89 3.70 -15.16
C TYR A 134 -6.06 4.45 -13.83
N PRO A 135 -6.94 5.47 -13.76
CA PRO A 135 -7.14 6.21 -12.54
C PRO A 135 -7.81 5.31 -11.49
N ILE A 136 -7.20 5.23 -10.31
CA ILE A 136 -7.78 4.46 -9.22
C ILE A 136 -8.81 5.34 -8.49
N PRO A 137 -9.99 4.80 -8.16
CA PRO A 137 -11.01 5.53 -7.40
C PRO A 137 -10.44 6.16 -6.12
N TYR A 138 -10.80 7.40 -5.84
CA TYR A 138 -10.29 8.14 -4.68
C TYR A 138 -10.55 7.45 -3.34
N GLN A 139 -11.61 6.65 -3.28
CA GLN A 139 -11.98 5.78 -2.17
C GLN A 139 -10.97 4.65 -1.88
N LEU A 140 -9.99 4.41 -2.75
CA LEU A 140 -8.89 3.47 -2.52
C LEU A 140 -7.56 4.17 -2.27
N THR A 141 -7.50 5.48 -2.46
CA THR A 141 -6.26 6.26 -2.55
C THR A 141 -6.22 7.41 -1.55
N ASP A 142 -7.16 7.46 -0.62
CA ASP A 142 -7.30 8.53 0.38
C ASP A 142 -7.43 9.93 -0.22
N GLY A 143 -8.11 10.03 -1.37
CA GLY A 143 -8.29 11.29 -2.07
C GLY A 143 -7.08 11.71 -2.93
N HIS A 144 -6.02 10.90 -2.98
CA HIS A 144 -4.86 11.18 -3.82
C HIS A 144 -5.05 10.71 -5.26
N GLN A 145 -4.46 11.44 -6.19
CA GLN A 145 -4.37 11.05 -7.59
C GLN A 145 -3.37 9.91 -7.75
N VAL A 146 -3.88 8.69 -7.95
CA VAL A 146 -3.09 7.46 -8.12
C VAL A 146 -3.54 6.73 -9.36
N TYR A 147 -2.57 6.20 -10.09
CA TYR A 147 -2.77 5.48 -11.34
C TYR A 147 -2.24 4.06 -11.24
N LEU A 148 -2.96 3.10 -11.81
CA LEU A 148 -2.55 1.72 -12.01
C LEU A 148 -2.06 1.52 -13.45
N SER A 149 -0.88 0.93 -13.59
CA SER A 149 -0.32 0.61 -14.89
C SER A 149 0.33 -0.78 -14.93
N SER A 150 0.19 -1.44 -16.07
CA SER A 150 1.00 -2.58 -16.48
C SER A 150 2.39 -2.08 -16.86
N VAL A 151 3.40 -2.75 -16.32
CA VAL A 151 4.82 -2.39 -16.46
C VAL A 151 5.58 -3.62 -16.91
N LEU A 152 6.33 -3.49 -18.00
CA LEU A 152 7.34 -4.47 -18.35
C LEU A 152 8.59 -4.26 -17.49
N LEU A 153 8.82 -5.15 -16.53
CA LEU A 153 10.00 -5.15 -15.69
C LEU A 153 11.20 -5.67 -16.48
N MET A 154 11.99 -4.74 -16.98
CA MET A 154 13.28 -5.04 -17.61
C MET A 154 14.29 -5.39 -16.53
N ARG A 155 14.82 -6.62 -16.54
CA ARG A 155 15.76 -7.08 -15.50
C ARG A 155 17.02 -6.23 -15.42
N SER A 156 17.47 -5.64 -16.52
CA SER A 156 18.59 -4.68 -16.52
C SER A 156 18.34 -3.38 -15.76
N CYS A 157 17.08 -3.06 -15.50
CA CYS A 157 16.70 -1.90 -14.70
C CYS A 157 16.50 -2.26 -13.23
N LEU A 158 16.62 -3.54 -12.86
CA LEU A 158 16.46 -4.03 -11.49
C LEU A 158 17.83 -4.30 -10.85
N PRO A 159 18.00 -3.99 -9.55
CA PRO A 159 19.16 -4.45 -8.79
C PRO A 159 19.28 -5.98 -8.87
N GLU A 160 20.50 -6.47 -9.10
CA GLU A 160 20.79 -7.92 -9.22
C GLU A 160 19.98 -8.66 -10.31
N GLY A 161 19.30 -7.94 -11.21
CA GLY A 161 18.48 -8.56 -12.24
C GLY A 161 17.15 -9.15 -11.75
N ARG A 162 16.71 -8.86 -10.53
CA ARG A 162 15.48 -9.39 -9.92
C ARG A 162 14.76 -8.35 -9.06
N LEU A 163 13.47 -8.56 -8.81
CA LEU A 163 12.69 -7.66 -7.97
C LEU A 163 12.93 -7.96 -6.50
N THR A 164 13.53 -7.02 -5.77
CA THR A 164 13.86 -7.16 -4.33
C THR A 164 13.02 -6.26 -3.42
N SER A 165 12.24 -5.34 -4.01
CA SER A 165 11.42 -4.38 -3.28
C SER A 165 10.12 -4.11 -4.02
N ARG A 166 9.04 -3.89 -3.27
CA ARG A 166 7.75 -3.46 -3.82
C ARG A 166 7.71 -1.99 -4.16
N LEU A 167 8.54 -1.16 -3.53
CA LEU A 167 8.73 0.24 -3.90
C LEU A 167 9.92 0.36 -4.84
N MET A 168 9.79 1.12 -5.92
CA MET A 168 10.93 1.46 -6.78
C MET A 168 10.75 2.82 -7.47
N PRO A 169 11.83 3.49 -7.86
CA PRO A 169 11.73 4.68 -8.70
C PRO A 169 11.22 4.29 -10.10
N MET A 170 10.21 5.03 -10.57
CA MET A 170 9.59 4.87 -11.87
C MET A 170 9.73 6.15 -12.66
N LEU A 171 9.85 6.02 -13.98
CA LEU A 171 9.79 7.11 -14.93
C LEU A 171 8.39 7.14 -15.54
N VAL A 172 7.71 8.27 -15.40
CA VAL A 172 6.32 8.46 -15.82
C VAL A 172 6.17 9.75 -16.61
N ASN A 173 5.21 9.83 -17.51
CA ASN A 173 4.85 11.07 -18.20
C ASN A 173 3.33 11.33 -18.11
N PRO A 174 2.81 11.60 -16.90
CA PRO A 174 1.42 11.95 -16.72
C PRO A 174 1.18 13.40 -17.20
N PRO A 175 0.04 13.71 -17.84
CA PRO A 175 -1.10 12.84 -18.16
C PRO A 175 -1.03 12.21 -19.58
N ASP A 176 0.06 12.43 -20.32
CA ASP A 176 0.01 12.44 -21.79
C ASP A 176 0.07 11.07 -22.48
N ASN A 177 0.71 10.04 -21.89
CA ASN A 177 0.97 8.79 -22.63
C ASN A 177 0.64 7.46 -21.93
N GLY A 178 0.22 7.47 -20.67
CA GLY A 178 -0.14 6.23 -19.98
C GLY A 178 1.03 5.29 -19.63
N PHE A 179 2.23 5.59 -20.14
CA PHE A 179 3.40 4.74 -20.11
C PHE A 179 4.22 4.99 -18.85
N ILE A 180 4.73 3.90 -18.29
CA ILE A 180 5.56 3.90 -17.11
C ILE A 180 6.67 2.87 -17.29
N LEU A 181 7.87 3.23 -16.83
CA LEU A 181 9.03 2.37 -16.89
C LEU A 181 9.73 2.33 -15.54
N PRO A 182 10.32 1.18 -15.16
CA PRO A 182 11.34 1.19 -14.12
C PRO A 182 12.42 2.19 -14.51
N LEU A 183 12.80 3.07 -13.59
CA LEU A 183 13.90 3.98 -13.84
C LEU A 183 15.14 3.15 -14.20
N PRO A 184 15.85 3.42 -15.32
CA PRO A 184 17.06 2.68 -15.64
C PRO A 184 18.08 2.73 -14.50
N LEU A 185 18.67 1.58 -14.17
CA LEU A 185 19.51 1.40 -12.97
C LEU A 185 20.65 2.42 -12.87
N ARG A 186 21.20 2.87 -14.00
CA ARG A 186 22.25 3.90 -14.07
C ARG A 186 21.85 5.26 -13.48
N PHE A 187 20.55 5.54 -13.39
CA PHE A 187 20.03 6.77 -12.80
C PHE A 187 19.66 6.58 -11.32
N TRP A 188 19.81 5.38 -10.77
CA TRP A 188 19.62 5.14 -9.35
C TRP A 188 20.87 5.63 -8.62
N SER A 189 20.69 6.50 -7.63
CA SER A 189 21.80 6.88 -6.77
C SER A 189 22.40 5.65 -6.06
N ASN A 190 23.73 5.60 -5.86
CA ASN A 190 24.37 4.47 -5.16
C ASN A 190 23.70 4.11 -3.82
N PRO A 191 23.32 5.10 -2.98
CA PRO A 191 22.57 4.80 -1.75
C PRO A 191 21.22 4.10 -2.00
N LEU A 192 20.51 4.46 -3.08
CA LEU A 192 19.25 3.81 -3.44
C LEU A 192 19.48 2.38 -3.91
N GLN A 193 20.49 2.13 -4.74
CA GLN A 193 20.84 0.77 -5.18
C GLN A 193 21.19 -0.12 -3.98
N GLN A 194 21.98 0.39 -3.03
CA GLN A 194 22.30 -0.32 -1.80
C GLN A 194 21.06 -0.62 -0.95
N CYS A 195 20.21 0.39 -0.70
CA CYS A 195 18.97 0.19 0.06
C CYS A 195 18.05 -0.85 -0.57
N MET A 196 18.01 -0.95 -1.91
CA MET A 196 17.14 -1.89 -2.60
C MET A 196 17.77 -3.28 -2.76
N ALA A 197 19.10 -3.39 -2.86
CA ALA A 197 19.79 -4.68 -2.90
C ALA A 197 19.65 -5.45 -1.59
N PHE A 198 19.66 -4.75 -0.44
CA PHE A 198 19.49 -5.36 0.89
C PHE A 198 18.03 -5.42 1.38
N GLY A 199 17.09 -4.94 0.56
CA GLY A 199 15.70 -4.69 0.96
C GLY A 199 15.56 -3.47 1.87
N PHE A 200 14.45 -2.74 1.76
CA PHE A 200 14.10 -1.74 2.77
C PHE A 200 14.06 -2.44 4.13
N PRO A 201 14.81 -2.00 5.15
CA PRO A 201 14.58 -2.50 6.49
C PRO A 201 13.13 -2.15 6.85
N GLN A 202 12.26 -3.16 6.88
CA GLN A 202 10.85 -3.09 7.27
C GLN A 202 10.67 -2.75 8.77
N LYS A 203 11.54 -1.94 9.35
CA LYS A 203 11.22 -1.22 10.58
C LYS A 203 10.55 0.07 10.17
N VAL A 204 9.26 -0.04 9.86
CA VAL A 204 8.35 1.09 10.04
C VAL A 204 8.38 1.38 11.53
N GLU A 205 9.23 2.31 11.96
CA GLU A 205 9.21 2.79 13.33
C GLU A 205 7.79 3.30 13.60
N GLN A 206 7.17 2.76 14.66
CA GLN A 206 5.79 2.98 15.07
C GLN A 206 5.40 4.47 15.20
N GLY A 207 6.36 5.40 15.23
CA GLY A 207 6.13 6.83 15.38
C GLY A 207 5.57 7.59 14.16
N ILE A 208 5.57 7.01 12.95
CA ILE A 208 4.97 7.70 11.77
C ILE A 208 3.43 7.62 11.81
N TRP A 209 2.87 6.56 12.40
CA TRP A 209 1.41 6.36 12.47
C TRP A 209 0.70 7.45 13.29
N THR A 210 1.35 8.03 14.29
CA THR A 210 0.77 9.09 15.13
C THR A 210 0.73 10.47 14.48
N THR A 211 1.39 10.67 13.34
CA THR A 211 1.54 12.03 12.74
C THR A 211 0.63 12.26 11.52
N ILE A 212 0.01 11.22 10.96
CA ILE A 212 -0.91 11.35 9.81
C ILE A 212 -2.37 11.58 10.25
N TRP A 213 -2.69 11.34 11.53
CA TRP A 213 -4.06 11.49 12.08
C TRP A 213 -4.34 12.81 12.79
N GLN A 214 -3.86 13.93 12.25
CA GLN A 214 -4.30 15.26 12.70
C GLN A 214 -4.67 16.17 11.52
N THR A 215 -5.72 15.79 10.80
CA THR A 215 -6.69 16.80 10.33
C THR A 215 -8.07 16.19 10.49
N GLU A 216 -8.79 16.59 11.55
CA GLU A 216 -10.18 16.20 11.80
C GLU A 216 -11.16 16.58 10.67
N LYS A 217 -10.73 17.36 9.66
CA LYS A 217 -11.53 17.71 8.47
C LYS A 217 -10.67 17.88 7.22
N SER A 218 -11.07 17.26 6.12
CA SER A 218 -10.53 17.54 4.78
C SER A 218 -10.74 19.02 4.41
N PRO A 219 -9.77 19.68 3.75
CA PRO A 219 -9.95 21.03 3.23
C PRO A 219 -11.12 21.08 2.23
N PRO A 220 -11.94 22.15 2.23
CA PRO A 220 -13.17 22.23 1.43
C PRO A 220 -12.98 21.96 -0.07
N GLN A 221 -11.80 22.28 -0.62
CA GLN A 221 -11.48 22.05 -2.03
C GLN A 221 -11.24 20.57 -2.41
N PHE A 222 -11.19 19.65 -1.45
CA PHE A 222 -11.00 18.21 -1.67
C PHE A 222 -12.21 17.37 -1.24
N GLN A 223 -13.37 18.00 -0.99
CA GLN A 223 -14.62 17.25 -0.87
C GLN A 223 -15.08 16.79 -2.27
N PRO A 224 -15.34 15.49 -2.50
CA PRO A 224 -15.83 15.03 -3.79
C PRO A 224 -17.17 15.67 -4.11
N LEU A 225 -17.31 16.18 -5.34
CA LEU A 225 -18.50 16.85 -5.87
C LEU A 225 -19.70 15.92 -6.13
N ILE A 226 -19.65 14.67 -5.65
CA ILE A 226 -20.77 13.73 -5.74
C ILE A 226 -21.10 13.26 -4.34
N GLY A 227 -22.15 13.87 -3.81
CA GLY A 227 -22.71 13.58 -2.50
C GLY A 227 -23.43 12.24 -2.46
N GLY A 228 -23.30 11.59 -1.31
CA GLY A 228 -24.31 10.70 -0.75
C GLY A 228 -24.25 10.89 0.75
N GLU A 229 -25.35 11.33 1.37
CA GLU A 229 -25.45 11.33 2.83
C GLU A 229 -25.25 9.90 3.34
N ARG A 230 -24.33 9.73 4.29
CA ARG A 230 -24.06 8.45 4.94
C ARG A 230 -25.29 8.07 5.75
N ALA A 231 -26.06 7.10 5.28
CA ALA A 231 -26.95 6.37 6.17
C ALA A 231 -26.06 5.61 7.16
N GLU A 232 -25.96 6.11 8.40
CA GLU A 232 -25.35 5.38 9.51
C GLU A 232 -26.19 4.14 9.80
N LYS A 233 -25.88 3.03 9.12
CA LYS A 233 -26.43 1.74 9.48
C LYS A 233 -25.68 1.25 10.70
N GLU A 234 -26.38 1.00 11.81
CA GLU A 234 -25.76 0.46 13.02
C GLU A 234 -25.02 -0.85 12.72
N PRO A 235 -23.87 -1.11 13.36
CA PRO A 235 -23.13 -2.35 13.16
C PRO A 235 -23.93 -3.56 13.62
N ASP A 236 -23.82 -4.67 12.90
CA ASP A 236 -24.31 -5.96 13.38
C ASP A 236 -23.39 -6.44 14.51
N TRP A 237 -23.90 -6.56 15.73
CA TRP A 237 -23.14 -6.96 16.92
C TRP A 237 -23.14 -8.47 17.09
N VAL A 238 -21.95 -9.09 17.21
CA VAL A 238 -21.84 -10.51 17.61
C VAL A 238 -21.97 -10.64 19.13
N ASN A 239 -21.47 -9.64 19.85
CA ASN A 239 -21.79 -9.44 21.25
C ASN A 239 -22.20 -7.99 21.48
N ASP A 240 -23.39 -7.80 22.02
CA ASP A 240 -23.98 -6.50 22.34
C ASP A 240 -23.96 -6.20 23.85
N THR A 241 -23.13 -6.94 24.61
CA THR A 241 -23.04 -6.80 26.07
C THR A 241 -21.69 -6.23 26.50
N LEU A 242 -21.70 -5.40 27.55
CA LEU A 242 -20.48 -4.97 28.23
C LEU A 242 -19.91 -6.14 29.06
N PRO A 243 -18.59 -6.17 29.31
CA PRO A 243 -17.59 -5.11 29.09
C PRO A 243 -17.07 -4.98 27.66
N ILE A 244 -17.25 -5.98 26.80
CA ILE A 244 -16.73 -5.99 25.42
C ILE A 244 -17.86 -6.18 24.43
N LYS A 245 -18.37 -5.09 23.89
CA LYS A 245 -19.30 -5.09 22.75
C LYS A 245 -18.49 -5.18 21.46
N ILE A 246 -18.78 -6.12 20.57
CA ILE A 246 -17.98 -6.32 19.36
C ILE A 246 -18.84 -6.67 18.15
N SER A 247 -18.55 -6.04 17.01
CA SER A 247 -19.28 -6.28 15.77
C SER A 247 -18.88 -7.59 15.11
N VAL A 248 -19.78 -8.16 14.31
CA VAL A 248 -19.53 -9.37 13.52
C VAL A 248 -18.26 -9.21 12.67
N LYS A 249 -18.09 -8.05 12.04
CA LYS A 249 -16.92 -7.76 11.18
C LYS A 249 -15.61 -7.73 11.96
N ALA A 250 -15.60 -7.05 13.11
CA ALA A 250 -14.41 -6.99 13.96
C ALA A 250 -14.05 -8.36 14.53
N HIS A 251 -15.05 -9.15 14.94
CA HIS A 251 -14.84 -10.49 15.44
C HIS A 251 -14.27 -11.43 14.38
N GLN A 252 -14.85 -11.45 13.17
CA GLN A 252 -14.35 -12.24 12.05
C GLN A 252 -12.89 -11.90 11.70
N LEU A 253 -12.55 -10.61 11.64
CA LEU A 253 -11.18 -10.18 11.36
C LEU A 253 -10.17 -10.71 12.39
N LEU A 254 -10.51 -10.63 13.68
CA LEU A 254 -9.65 -11.10 14.77
C LEU A 254 -9.53 -12.62 14.78
N ARG A 255 -10.64 -13.32 14.49
CA ARG A 255 -10.68 -14.77 14.36
C ARG A 255 -9.82 -15.27 13.20
N ASP A 256 -9.95 -14.66 12.03
CA ASP A 256 -9.14 -14.99 10.85
C ASP A 256 -7.64 -14.78 11.12
N TYR A 257 -7.29 -13.69 11.80
CA TYR A 257 -5.91 -13.43 12.23
C TYR A 257 -5.36 -14.51 13.17
N LEU A 258 -6.18 -14.99 14.12
CA LEU A 258 -5.80 -16.08 15.04
C LEU A 258 -5.64 -17.42 14.32
N ILE A 259 -6.49 -17.71 13.32
CA ILE A 259 -6.39 -18.91 12.48
C ILE A 259 -5.07 -18.88 11.70
N ASP A 260 -4.80 -17.77 11.00
CA ASP A 260 -3.59 -17.59 10.20
C ASP A 260 -2.32 -17.69 11.05
N ALA A 261 -2.36 -17.15 12.27
CA ALA A 261 -1.26 -17.24 13.23
C ALA A 261 -1.14 -18.61 13.92
N ARG A 262 -2.09 -19.55 13.70
CA ARG A 262 -2.21 -20.84 14.42
C ARG A 262 -2.31 -20.68 15.95
N LEU A 263 -2.96 -19.60 16.38
CA LEU A 263 -3.11 -19.23 17.78
C LEU A 263 -4.56 -19.30 18.27
N LEU A 264 -5.50 -19.80 17.46
CA LEU A 264 -6.91 -19.90 17.85
C LEU A 264 -7.11 -20.69 19.15
N GLU A 265 -6.43 -21.83 19.31
CA GLU A 265 -6.60 -22.70 20.49
C GLU A 265 -5.89 -22.20 21.75
N ASN A 266 -4.74 -21.52 21.58
CA ASN A 266 -3.82 -21.20 22.69
C ASN A 266 -3.63 -19.69 22.93
N GLY A 267 -4.19 -18.86 22.06
CA GLY A 267 -4.13 -17.41 22.10
C GLY A 267 -5.43 -16.80 22.64
N ALA A 268 -5.31 -15.55 23.07
CA ALA A 268 -6.39 -14.69 23.50
C ALA A 268 -6.14 -13.26 23.01
N VAL A 269 -7.22 -12.53 22.75
CA VAL A 269 -7.18 -11.10 22.42
C VAL A 269 -7.33 -10.32 23.72
N GLN A 270 -6.24 -9.75 24.22
CA GLN A 270 -6.27 -8.81 25.31
C GLN A 270 -6.73 -7.44 24.82
N VAL A 271 -7.66 -6.86 25.56
CA VAL A 271 -8.26 -5.56 25.33
C VAL A 271 -7.96 -4.67 26.54
N GLY A 272 -7.41 -3.48 26.30
CA GLY A 272 -6.99 -2.58 27.37
C GLY A 272 -6.97 -1.12 26.96
N GLU A 273 -6.92 -0.26 27.97
CA GLU A 273 -6.67 1.17 27.81
C GLU A 273 -5.36 1.54 28.52
N HIS A 274 -4.48 2.27 27.85
CA HIS A 274 -3.27 2.79 28.45
C HIS A 274 -3.05 4.24 28.01
N ALA A 275 -2.92 5.15 28.98
CA ALA A 275 -2.74 6.59 28.74
C ALA A 275 -3.80 7.22 27.80
N GLY A 276 -5.07 6.80 27.93
CA GLY A 276 -6.17 7.31 27.12
C GLY A 276 -6.24 6.73 25.69
N GLN A 277 -5.43 5.73 25.38
CA GLN A 277 -5.45 5.01 24.10
C GLN A 277 -5.83 3.55 24.31
N PHE A 278 -6.78 3.09 23.51
CA PHE A 278 -7.16 1.68 23.47
C PHE A 278 -6.14 0.86 22.70
N PHE A 279 -5.94 -0.38 23.14
CA PHE A 279 -5.08 -1.32 22.45
C PHE A 279 -5.69 -2.72 22.41
N LEU A 280 -5.28 -3.47 21.39
CA LEU A 280 -5.44 -4.92 21.33
C LEU A 280 -4.06 -5.56 21.33
N LYS A 281 -3.90 -6.60 22.14
CA LYS A 281 -2.67 -7.37 22.21
C LYS A 281 -3.01 -8.85 22.15
N LEU A 282 -2.24 -9.60 21.39
CA LEU A 282 -2.32 -11.05 21.42
C LEU A 282 -1.50 -11.59 22.59
N ILE A 283 -2.12 -12.42 23.42
CA ILE A 283 -1.49 -13.07 24.58
C ILE A 283 -1.75 -14.57 24.56
N HIS A 284 -0.98 -15.35 25.32
CA HIS A 284 -1.36 -16.73 25.57
C HIS A 284 -2.51 -16.80 26.59
N ARG A 285 -3.40 -17.79 26.45
CA ARG A 285 -4.54 -17.98 27.38
C ARG A 285 -4.10 -18.10 28.84
N ASN A 286 -2.92 -18.66 29.07
CA ASN A 286 -2.36 -18.89 30.41
C ASN A 286 -1.67 -17.64 31.00
N GLU A 287 -1.44 -16.60 30.20
CA GLU A 287 -0.80 -15.34 30.63
C GLU A 287 -1.82 -14.30 31.12
N ASN A 288 -3.11 -14.66 31.20
CA ASN A 288 -4.15 -13.77 31.71
C ASN A 288 -4.09 -13.68 33.25
N GLU A 289 -3.09 -12.98 33.78
CA GLU A 289 -2.93 -12.76 35.22
C GLU A 289 -3.78 -11.60 35.77
N LEU A 290 -4.50 -10.86 34.92
CA LEU A 290 -4.94 -9.48 35.23
C LEU A 290 -6.46 -9.19 35.13
N GLY A 291 -7.34 -10.14 34.79
CA GLY A 291 -8.78 -9.82 34.81
C GLY A 291 -9.76 -10.78 34.16
N GLY A 292 -10.95 -10.25 33.86
CA GLY A 292 -12.09 -10.93 33.27
C GLY A 292 -11.84 -11.45 31.85
N SER A 293 -12.62 -12.45 31.46
CA SER A 293 -12.56 -13.04 30.12
C SER A 293 -13.95 -13.28 29.56
N LEU A 294 -14.06 -13.17 28.25
CA LEU A 294 -15.27 -13.42 27.48
C LEU A 294 -14.90 -14.33 26.30
N MET A 295 -15.56 -15.49 26.22
CA MET A 295 -15.42 -16.38 25.08
C MET A 295 -16.53 -16.06 24.08
N LEU A 296 -16.16 -15.68 22.86
CA LEU A 296 -17.09 -15.52 21.74
C LEU A 296 -16.70 -16.50 20.66
N GLU A 297 -17.59 -17.45 20.39
CA GLU A 297 -17.31 -18.59 19.52
C GLU A 297 -16.04 -19.34 19.96
N ASP A 298 -14.96 -19.26 19.17
CA ASP A 298 -13.66 -19.88 19.42
C ASP A 298 -12.56 -18.86 19.82
N VAL A 299 -12.90 -17.57 19.92
CA VAL A 299 -11.99 -16.49 20.31
C VAL A 299 -12.20 -16.09 21.77
N MET A 300 -11.12 -16.12 22.55
CA MET A 300 -11.11 -15.64 23.92
C MET A 300 -10.68 -14.17 23.97
N TYR A 301 -11.51 -13.31 24.52
CA TYR A 301 -11.21 -11.90 24.81
C TYR A 301 -10.88 -11.76 26.29
N CYS A 302 -9.76 -11.12 26.60
CA CYS A 302 -9.31 -10.84 27.97
C CYS A 302 -9.32 -9.34 28.19
N PHE A 303 -9.73 -8.90 29.37
CA PHE A 303 -9.79 -7.48 29.70
C PHE A 303 -9.56 -7.27 31.20
N SER A 304 -9.10 -6.07 31.55
CA SER A 304 -8.81 -5.72 32.94
C SER A 304 -10.09 -5.32 33.67
N SER A 305 -10.46 -6.02 34.75
CA SER A 305 -11.73 -5.79 35.47
C SER A 305 -11.77 -4.49 36.27
N ASP A 306 -10.62 -3.85 36.46
CA ASP A 306 -10.46 -2.49 36.98
C ASP A 306 -10.74 -1.41 35.91
N GLN A 307 -10.56 -1.74 34.63
CA GLN A 307 -10.78 -0.83 33.50
C GLN A 307 -12.16 -0.99 32.89
N PHE A 308 -12.70 -2.21 32.87
CA PHE A 308 -13.98 -2.51 32.23
C PHE A 308 -14.89 -3.34 33.15
N SER A 309 -16.19 -3.04 33.11
CA SER A 309 -17.25 -3.61 33.93
C SER A 309 -18.54 -3.79 33.12
N GLU A 310 -19.58 -4.35 33.74
CA GLU A 310 -20.91 -4.46 33.14
C GLU A 310 -21.59 -3.10 32.86
N LYS A 311 -21.06 -1.99 33.42
CA LYS A 311 -21.61 -0.64 33.26
C LYS A 311 -20.71 0.30 32.45
N ASP A 312 -19.43 -0.01 32.33
CA ASP A 312 -18.46 0.80 31.60
C ASP A 312 -17.52 -0.14 30.85
N GLY A 313 -17.56 -0.10 29.53
CA GLY A 313 -16.87 -1.05 28.67
C GLY A 313 -16.48 -0.41 27.36
N MET A 314 -16.25 -1.25 26.36
CA MET A 314 -15.80 -0.80 25.05
C MET A 314 -16.59 -1.48 23.94
N SER A 315 -16.94 -0.72 22.91
CA SER A 315 -17.36 -1.27 21.63
C SER A 315 -16.20 -1.31 20.63
N ILE A 316 -16.08 -2.43 19.95
CA ILE A 316 -15.10 -2.70 18.91
C ILE A 316 -15.88 -2.96 17.62
N ASP A 317 -15.72 -2.10 16.62
CA ASP A 317 -16.25 -2.32 15.28
C ASP A 317 -15.11 -2.33 14.26
N TYR A 318 -15.35 -2.91 13.09
CA TYR A 318 -14.45 -2.81 11.96
C TYR A 318 -15.10 -1.95 10.89
N ILE A 319 -14.70 -0.67 10.88
CA ILE A 319 -15.19 0.27 9.89
C ILE A 319 -14.51 -0.05 8.57
N THR A 320 -15.34 -0.38 7.59
CA THR A 320 -14.96 -0.51 6.18
C THR A 320 -15.51 0.71 5.46
N GLY A 321 -14.70 1.77 5.40
CA GLY A 321 -15.02 3.00 4.73
C GLY A 321 -13.98 3.35 3.67
N PRO A 322 -14.36 4.17 2.68
CA PRO A 322 -13.48 4.61 1.59
C PRO A 322 -12.23 5.39 2.06
N PHE A 323 -12.18 5.81 3.33
CA PHE A 323 -11.08 6.59 3.92
C PHE A 323 -10.69 6.11 5.33
N GLN A 324 -11.38 5.10 5.86
CA GLN A 324 -11.14 4.57 7.20
C GLN A 324 -11.38 3.06 7.15
N CYS A 325 -10.28 2.31 7.18
CA CYS A 325 -10.29 0.86 7.26
C CYS A 325 -9.52 0.46 8.52
N GLY A 326 -10.23 0.03 9.56
CA GLY A 326 -9.58 -0.25 10.83
C GLY A 326 -10.56 -0.64 11.91
N LEU A 327 -10.01 -1.14 13.02
CA LEU A 327 -10.79 -1.34 14.23
C LEU A 327 -11.06 0.03 14.85
N ASP A 328 -12.34 0.33 15.02
CA ASP A 328 -12.86 1.50 15.73
C ASP A 328 -13.17 1.10 17.16
N PHE A 329 -12.67 1.88 18.11
CA PHE A 329 -12.82 1.65 19.54
C PHE A 329 -13.60 2.80 20.14
N LYS A 330 -14.75 2.53 20.76
CA LYS A 330 -15.52 3.54 21.48
C LYS A 330 -15.75 3.09 22.91
N LYS A 331 -15.53 4.01 23.85
CA LYS A 331 -15.96 3.79 25.23
C LYS A 331 -17.48 3.82 25.28
N VAL A 332 -18.07 2.80 25.91
CA VAL A 332 -19.53 2.67 26.05
C VAL A 332 -19.85 2.48 27.51
N SER A 333 -20.71 3.34 28.04
CA SER A 333 -21.22 3.23 29.41
C SER A 333 -22.75 3.14 29.36
N VAL A 334 -23.34 2.40 30.29
CA VAL A 334 -24.80 2.22 30.44
C VAL A 334 -25.40 3.25 31.38
#